data_AF-A0A518ALI5-F1
#
_entry.id   AF-A0A518ALI5-F1
#
_cell.length_a   1.000
_cell.length_b   1.000
_cell.length_c   1.000
_cell.angle_alpha   90.00
_cell.angle_beta   90.00
_cell.angle_gamma   90.00
#
_symmetry.space_group_name_H-M   'P 1'
#
loop_
_entity.id
_entity.type
_entity.pdbx_description
1 polymer ?
#
loop_
_entity_poly.entity_id
_entity_poly.type
_entity_poly.pdbx_seq_one_letter_code
_entity_poly.pdbx_strand_id
1 'polypeptide(L)'
;MTEQAEGKRSHALRQWVRFSLGTLLLATTFTCIAVVVGLWQIKPPKDLPQIITVLGPVTSGEKVALDYPTDDETLAAFDEALAQQPGLGGVRSASKLKDCVLIREKIADYMDATKEYYMIGKARLHHAHYRCSLYAGPDQEIRFVLVIDHQHLHMISEPAQGEALADSNS
;
A
#
# COMPACT_ATOMS: atom_id res chain seq x y z
N MET A 1 -20.61 31.21 -71.45
CA MET A 1 -20.44 29.75 -71.23
C MET A 1 -19.26 29.40 -70.31
N THR A 2 -18.56 30.37 -69.70
CA THR A 2 -17.38 30.13 -68.85
C THR A 2 -17.71 29.96 -67.36
N GLU A 3 -18.77 30.61 -66.87
CA GLU A 3 -19.15 30.59 -65.44
C GLU A 3 -19.63 29.20 -64.95
N GLN A 4 -20.31 28.44 -65.82
CA GLN A 4 -20.86 27.14 -65.48
C GLN A 4 -19.79 26.04 -65.34
N ALA A 5 -18.61 26.23 -65.95
CA ALA A 5 -17.48 25.30 -65.88
C ALA A 5 -16.67 25.48 -64.58
N GLU A 6 -16.59 26.69 -64.06
CA GLU A 6 -15.85 27.02 -62.84
C GLU A 6 -16.56 26.51 -61.58
N GLY A 7 -17.90 26.60 -61.55
CA GLY A 7 -18.73 26.02 -60.49
C GLY A 7 -18.56 24.50 -60.34
N LYS A 8 -18.54 23.76 -61.46
CA LYS A 8 -18.33 22.29 -61.44
C LYS A 8 -16.94 21.90 -60.95
N ARG A 9 -15.89 22.65 -61.32
CA ARG A 9 -14.52 22.43 -60.85
C ARG A 9 -14.37 22.66 -59.35
N SER A 10 -14.99 23.72 -58.82
CA SER A 10 -14.94 24.03 -57.38
C SER A 10 -15.65 22.98 -56.51
N HIS A 11 -16.76 22.41 -56.99
CA HIS A 11 -17.49 21.36 -56.29
C HIS A 11 -16.72 20.03 -56.27
N ALA A 12 -16.10 19.65 -57.39
CA ALA A 12 -15.28 18.44 -57.49
C ALA A 12 -14.03 18.50 -56.61
N LEU A 13 -13.35 19.66 -56.57
CA LEU A 13 -12.19 19.88 -55.69
C LEU A 13 -12.58 19.82 -54.21
N ARG A 14 -13.72 20.41 -53.81
CA ARG A 14 -14.21 20.34 -52.42
C ARG A 14 -14.60 18.91 -52.03
N GLN A 15 -15.19 18.13 -52.94
CA GLN A 15 -15.50 16.72 -52.67
C GLN A 15 -14.23 15.87 -52.56
N TRP A 16 -13.21 16.10 -53.39
CA TRP A 16 -11.96 15.36 -53.36
C TRP A 16 -11.13 15.64 -52.10
N VAL A 17 -11.02 16.91 -51.69
CA VAL A 17 -10.33 17.31 -50.44
C VAL A 17 -11.03 16.75 -49.20
N ARG A 18 -12.38 16.70 -49.19
CA ARG A 18 -13.14 16.08 -48.09
C ARG A 18 -12.94 14.57 -48.03
N PHE A 19 -12.76 13.91 -49.17
CA PHE A 19 -12.45 12.48 -49.22
C PHE A 19 -11.01 12.18 -48.75
N SER A 20 -10.03 12.98 -49.17
CA SER A 20 -8.62 12.79 -48.79
C SER A 20 -8.33 13.10 -47.32
N LEU A 21 -9.05 14.08 -46.75
CA LEU A 21 -8.90 14.41 -45.32
C LEU A 21 -9.59 13.38 -44.43
N GLY A 22 -10.75 12.86 -44.86
CA GLY A 22 -11.47 11.81 -44.13
C GLY A 22 -10.69 10.49 -44.05
N THR A 23 -10.06 10.08 -45.14
CA THR A 23 -9.22 8.87 -45.17
C THR A 23 -7.93 9.05 -44.36
N LEU A 24 -7.32 10.23 -44.40
CA LEU A 24 -6.15 10.55 -43.57
C LEU A 24 -6.49 10.49 -42.08
N LEU A 25 -7.61 11.08 -41.67
CA LEU A 25 -8.05 11.05 -40.27
C LEU A 25 -8.30 9.62 -39.79
N LEU A 26 -8.98 8.79 -40.58
CA LEU A 26 -9.20 7.38 -40.24
C LEU A 26 -7.89 6.59 -40.13
N ALA A 27 -6.94 6.80 -41.04
CA ALA A 27 -5.64 6.12 -40.96
C ALA A 27 -4.85 6.52 -39.70
N THR A 28 -4.88 7.81 -39.34
CA THR A 28 -4.21 8.29 -38.13
C THR A 28 -4.83 7.74 -36.85
N THR A 29 -6.17 7.68 -36.76
CA THR A 29 -6.84 7.14 -35.56
C THR A 29 -6.55 5.64 -35.38
N PHE A 30 -6.57 4.86 -36.46
CA PHE A 30 -6.20 3.44 -36.40
C PHE A 30 -4.75 3.24 -35.95
N THR A 31 -3.83 4.07 -36.43
CA THR A 31 -2.42 3.99 -36.04
C THR A 31 -2.23 4.33 -34.56
N CYS A 32 -2.90 5.39 -34.07
CA CYS A 32 -2.87 5.75 -32.65
C CYS A 32 -3.45 4.64 -31.75
N ILE A 33 -4.57 4.02 -32.15
CA ILE A 33 -5.17 2.91 -31.39
C ILE A 33 -4.22 1.72 -31.33
N ALA A 34 -3.60 1.34 -32.46
CA ALA A 34 -2.65 0.23 -32.49
C ALA A 34 -1.43 0.46 -31.58
N VAL A 35 -0.91 1.69 -31.54
CA VAL A 35 0.19 2.07 -30.64
C VAL A 35 -0.24 1.97 -29.17
N VAL A 36 -1.42 2.50 -28.82
CA VAL A 36 -1.95 2.43 -27.44
C VAL A 36 -2.17 0.98 -27.00
N VAL A 37 -2.74 0.13 -27.87
CA VAL A 37 -2.93 -1.30 -27.59
C VAL A 37 -1.59 -2.00 -27.43
N GLY A 38 -0.61 -1.70 -28.30
CA GLY A 38 0.75 -2.25 -28.19
C GLY A 38 1.42 -1.88 -26.88
N LEU A 39 1.30 -0.62 -26.44
CA LEU A 39 1.80 -0.15 -25.15
C LEU A 39 1.10 -0.85 -23.96
N TRP A 40 -0.20 -1.14 -24.06
CA TRP A 40 -0.95 -1.89 -23.05
C TRP A 40 -0.53 -3.37 -22.95
N GLN A 41 0.03 -3.96 -24.01
CA GLN A 41 0.53 -5.34 -24.01
C GLN A 41 1.95 -5.47 -23.45
N ILE A 42 2.63 -4.34 -23.18
CA ILE A 42 3.93 -4.35 -22.50
C ILE A 42 3.69 -4.75 -21.05
N LYS A 43 3.95 -6.02 -20.74
CA LYS A 43 3.93 -6.52 -19.37
C LYS A 43 4.97 -5.75 -18.56
N PRO A 44 4.62 -5.26 -17.35
CA PRO A 44 5.60 -4.64 -16.47
C PRO A 44 6.74 -5.64 -16.19
N PRO A 45 7.99 -5.16 -16.02
CA PRO A 45 9.11 -6.01 -15.66
C PRO A 45 8.77 -6.77 -14.37
N LYS A 46 9.04 -8.08 -14.36
CA LYS A 46 8.70 -8.98 -13.24
C LYS A 46 9.50 -8.70 -11.96
N ASP A 47 10.48 -7.82 -12.05
CA ASP A 47 11.51 -7.62 -11.03
C ASP A 47 11.35 -6.27 -10.29
N LEU A 48 10.18 -5.63 -10.40
CA LEU A 48 9.86 -4.49 -9.55
C LEU A 48 9.79 -4.99 -8.10
N PRO A 49 10.54 -4.39 -7.15
CA PRO A 49 10.34 -4.68 -5.75
C PRO A 49 8.86 -4.39 -5.43
N GLN A 50 8.11 -5.42 -5.03
CA GLN A 50 6.75 -5.23 -4.55
C GLN A 50 6.82 -4.42 -3.25
N ILE A 51 6.81 -3.09 -3.37
CA ILE A 51 6.55 -2.21 -2.23
C ILE A 51 5.05 -2.24 -2.01
N ILE A 52 4.58 -3.30 -1.37
CA ILE A 52 3.21 -3.35 -0.87
C ILE A 52 3.18 -2.39 0.32
N THR A 53 2.79 -1.14 0.08
CA THR A 53 2.58 -0.18 1.16
C THR A 53 1.19 -0.47 1.72
N VAL A 54 1.11 -1.30 2.78
CA VAL A 54 -0.18 -1.75 3.35
C VAL A 54 -0.75 -0.80 4.40
N LEU A 55 0.01 0.15 4.94
CA LEU A 55 -0.52 1.06 5.96
C LEU A 55 -0.62 2.52 5.49
N GLY A 56 -1.76 3.11 5.84
CA GLY A 56 -2.00 4.54 5.76
C GLY A 56 -1.10 5.36 6.69
N PRO A 57 -1.23 6.69 6.65
CA PRO A 57 -0.35 7.62 7.36
C PRO A 57 -0.32 7.34 8.87
N VAL A 58 0.87 7.44 9.46
CA VAL A 58 1.11 7.26 10.91
C VAL A 58 0.25 8.27 11.67
N THR A 59 -0.79 7.79 12.35
CA THR A 59 -1.69 8.61 13.16
C THR A 59 -1.00 8.99 14.47
N SER A 60 -1.15 10.24 14.91
CA SER A 60 -0.61 10.70 16.19
C SER A 60 -1.54 10.29 17.33
N GLY A 61 -1.06 9.47 18.26
CA GLY A 61 -1.73 9.12 19.52
C GLY A 61 -0.78 9.20 20.71
N GLU A 62 -1.33 9.18 21.93
CA GLU A 62 -0.58 9.11 23.19
C GLU A 62 0.20 7.80 23.24
N LYS A 63 1.53 7.91 23.26
CA LYS A 63 2.47 6.81 23.06
C LYS A 63 2.76 6.11 24.39
N VAL A 64 1.87 5.25 24.86
CA VAL A 64 2.22 4.28 25.90
C VAL A 64 2.74 3.05 25.18
N ALA A 65 4.07 2.92 25.05
CA ALA A 65 4.68 1.92 24.17
C ALA A 65 4.28 0.49 24.58
N LEU A 66 3.71 -0.29 23.65
CA LEU A 66 3.89 -1.75 23.73
C LEU A 66 5.38 -2.04 23.64
N ASP A 67 5.82 -3.06 24.36
CA ASP A 67 7.19 -3.54 24.24
C ASP A 67 7.49 -3.92 22.78
N TYR A 68 8.74 -3.78 22.36
CA TYR A 68 9.15 -4.28 21.06
C TYR A 68 8.96 -5.81 21.01
N PRO A 69 8.61 -6.38 19.85
CA PRO A 69 8.49 -7.83 19.70
C PRO A 69 9.82 -8.47 20.07
N THR A 70 9.75 -9.58 20.80
CA THR A 70 10.97 -10.28 21.25
C THR A 70 11.66 -10.97 20.07
N ASP A 71 12.94 -11.30 20.22
CA ASP A 71 13.67 -12.01 19.16
C ASP A 71 13.03 -13.37 18.87
N ASP A 72 12.64 -14.12 19.91
CA ASP A 72 11.98 -15.42 19.78
C ASP A 72 10.61 -15.32 19.10
N GLU A 73 9.80 -14.33 19.49
CA GLU A 73 8.53 -14.04 18.84
C GLU A 73 8.74 -13.70 17.35
N THR A 74 9.75 -12.88 17.06
CA THR A 74 10.05 -12.47 15.69
C THR A 74 10.52 -13.65 14.83
N LEU A 75 11.39 -14.50 15.37
CA LEU A 75 11.87 -15.70 14.70
C LEU A 75 10.74 -16.72 14.48
N ALA A 76 9.87 -16.92 15.47
CA ALA A 76 8.70 -17.78 15.36
C ALA A 76 7.74 -17.28 14.27
N ALA A 77 7.51 -15.98 14.20
CA ALA A 77 6.66 -15.37 13.19
C ALA A 77 7.26 -15.50 11.77
N PHE A 78 8.58 -15.40 11.63
CA PHE A 78 9.27 -15.71 10.37
C PHE A 78 9.16 -17.19 9.99
N ASP A 79 9.34 -18.11 10.95
CA ASP A 79 9.19 -19.55 10.73
C ASP A 79 7.77 -19.91 10.25
N GLU A 80 6.75 -19.32 10.87
CA GLU A 80 5.35 -19.49 10.48
C GLU A 80 5.09 -18.94 9.07
N ALA A 81 5.54 -17.72 8.77
CA ALA A 81 5.37 -17.10 7.46
C ALA A 81 6.03 -17.92 6.34
N LEU A 82 7.23 -18.46 6.59
CA LEU A 82 7.95 -19.34 5.67
C LEU A 82 7.24 -20.68 5.47
N ALA A 83 6.62 -21.24 6.51
CA ALA A 83 5.84 -22.47 6.41
C ALA A 83 4.58 -22.28 5.52
N GLN A 84 3.97 -21.09 5.56
CA GLN A 84 2.78 -20.77 4.77
C GLN A 84 3.07 -20.44 3.30
N GLN A 85 4.31 -20.06 2.95
CA GLN A 85 4.73 -19.77 1.58
C GLN A 85 5.70 -20.84 1.03
N PRO A 86 5.19 -22.00 0.58
CA PRO A 86 6.01 -23.03 -0.03
C PRO A 86 6.53 -22.56 -1.40
N GLY A 87 7.76 -22.05 -1.44
CA GLY A 87 8.41 -21.62 -2.69
C GLY A 87 9.58 -20.65 -2.55
N LEU A 88 9.71 -19.99 -1.39
CA LEU A 88 10.82 -19.08 -1.11
C LEU A 88 12.10 -19.85 -0.72
N GLY A 89 12.93 -20.15 -1.71
CA GLY A 89 14.38 -20.27 -1.54
C GLY A 89 14.92 -21.44 -0.69
N GLY A 90 14.12 -22.46 -0.38
CA GLY A 90 14.59 -23.65 0.37
C GLY A 90 14.86 -23.42 1.86
N VAL A 91 14.64 -22.21 2.37
CA VAL A 91 14.74 -21.87 3.79
C VAL A 91 13.43 -22.27 4.47
N ARG A 92 13.47 -23.34 5.27
CA ARG A 92 12.30 -23.83 6.01
C ARG A 92 12.11 -23.19 7.37
N SER A 93 13.13 -22.52 7.86
CA SER A 93 13.15 -21.95 9.20
C SER A 93 14.23 -20.89 9.32
N ALA A 94 13.80 -19.67 9.64
CA ALA A 94 14.61 -18.53 10.01
C ALA A 94 15.44 -18.80 11.27
N SER A 95 14.90 -19.52 12.26
CA SER A 95 15.63 -19.84 13.50
C SER A 95 16.85 -20.76 13.29
N LYS A 96 16.96 -21.42 12.14
CA LYS A 96 18.10 -22.29 11.77
C LYS A 96 19.16 -21.58 10.91
N LEU A 97 18.94 -20.33 10.53
CA LEU A 97 19.88 -19.57 9.72
C LEU A 97 21.09 -19.15 10.57
N LYS A 98 22.27 -19.14 9.95
CA LYS A 98 23.51 -18.65 10.57
C LYS A 98 23.77 -17.20 10.15
N ASP A 99 24.53 -16.49 10.97
CA ASP A 99 24.96 -15.11 10.73
C ASP A 99 23.77 -14.16 10.51
N CYS A 100 22.83 -14.18 11.46
CA CYS A 100 21.59 -13.42 11.40
C CYS A 100 21.73 -12.03 12.05
N VAL A 101 21.22 -11.01 11.38
CA VAL A 101 21.00 -9.67 11.92
C VAL A 101 19.51 -9.38 11.89
N LEU A 102 18.92 -9.16 13.06
CA LEU A 102 17.52 -8.80 13.21
C LEU A 102 17.40 -7.31 13.53
N ILE A 103 16.59 -6.59 12.74
CA ILE A 103 16.30 -5.18 12.93
C ILE A 103 14.80 -5.01 13.16
N ARG A 104 14.42 -4.32 14.24
CA ARG A 104 13.02 -4.08 14.63
C ARG A 104 12.75 -2.57 14.64
N GLU A 105 11.81 -2.13 13.83
CA GLU A 105 11.45 -0.72 13.66
C GLU A 105 9.96 -0.51 13.98
N LYS A 106 9.62 0.48 14.79
CA LYS A 106 8.22 0.82 15.04
C LYS A 106 7.67 1.63 13.87
N ILE A 107 6.62 1.13 13.21
CA ILE A 107 6.03 1.78 12.03
C ILE A 107 4.76 2.56 12.35
N ALA A 108 3.97 2.14 13.33
CA ALA A 108 2.79 2.87 13.78
C ALA A 108 2.49 2.56 15.26
N ASP A 109 1.90 3.53 15.95
CA ASP A 109 1.59 3.48 17.38
C ASP A 109 0.43 4.43 17.67
N TYR A 110 -0.77 3.88 17.82
CA TYR A 110 -2.00 4.68 17.97
C TYR A 110 -3.09 3.95 18.75
N MET A 111 -3.96 4.73 19.38
CA MET A 111 -5.14 4.21 20.08
C MET A 111 -6.42 4.58 19.32
N ASP A 112 -7.29 3.59 19.18
CA ASP A 112 -8.66 3.78 18.72
C ASP A 112 -9.46 4.73 19.63
N ALA A 113 -10.57 5.22 19.10
CA ALA A 113 -11.59 5.89 19.91
C ALA A 113 -12.18 4.91 20.95
N THR A 114 -12.68 5.46 22.05
CA THR A 114 -13.33 4.67 23.10
C THR A 114 -14.53 3.91 22.54
N LYS A 115 -14.53 2.60 22.76
CA LYS A 115 -15.62 1.70 22.41
C LYS A 115 -16.10 0.98 23.66
N GLU A 116 -17.36 0.59 23.67
CA GLU A 116 -17.92 -0.25 24.71
C GLU A 116 -17.80 -1.72 24.29
N TYR A 117 -17.06 -2.50 25.08
CA TYR A 117 -16.86 -3.93 24.87
C TYR A 117 -17.73 -4.70 25.86
N TYR A 118 -18.53 -5.65 25.35
CA TYR A 118 -19.56 -6.36 26.14
C TYR A 118 -19.07 -6.93 27.48
N MET A 119 -17.82 -7.43 27.56
CA MET A 119 -17.28 -8.09 28.75
C MET A 119 -16.37 -7.19 29.61
N ILE A 120 -15.96 -6.04 29.10
CA ILE A 120 -14.82 -5.25 29.62
C ILE A 120 -15.24 -3.80 29.89
N GLY A 121 -16.41 -3.37 29.39
CA GLY A 121 -16.88 -2.00 29.49
C GLY A 121 -16.19 -1.06 28.50
N LYS A 122 -16.10 0.23 28.86
CA LYS A 122 -15.48 1.26 28.03
C LYS A 122 -13.96 1.08 27.99
N ALA A 123 -13.41 0.82 26.80
CA ALA A 123 -11.99 0.66 26.60
C ALA A 123 -11.52 1.27 25.27
N ARG A 124 -10.22 1.52 25.14
CA ARG A 124 -9.54 1.89 23.90
C ARG A 124 -8.64 0.76 23.45
N LEU A 125 -8.69 0.41 22.18
CA LEU A 125 -7.76 -0.54 21.58
C LEU A 125 -6.47 0.20 21.19
N HIS A 126 -5.35 -0.25 21.73
CA HIS A 126 -4.03 0.25 21.37
C HIS A 126 -3.42 -0.66 20.32
N HIS A 127 -2.94 -0.06 19.23
CA HIS A 127 -2.26 -0.72 18.14
C HIS A 127 -0.80 -0.24 18.09
N ALA A 128 0.14 -1.18 18.19
CA ALA A 128 1.54 -0.95 17.88
C ALA A 128 1.96 -1.89 16.75
N HIS A 129 2.49 -1.31 15.68
CA HIS A 129 2.91 -2.03 14.50
C HIS A 129 4.43 -1.96 14.40
N TYR A 130 5.07 -3.10 14.17
CA TYR A 130 6.52 -3.23 14.07
C TYR A 130 6.91 -3.87 12.74
N ARG A 131 7.86 -3.26 12.04
CA ARG A 131 8.56 -3.88 10.92
C ARG A 131 9.78 -4.61 11.45
N CYS A 132 9.82 -5.91 11.21
CA CYS A 132 10.94 -6.78 11.54
C CYS A 132 11.65 -7.16 10.24
N SER A 133 12.95 -6.86 10.16
CA SER A 133 13.80 -7.23 9.02
C SER A 133 14.86 -8.22 9.48
N LEU A 134 14.91 -9.38 8.85
CA LEU A 134 15.91 -10.41 9.09
C LEU A 134 16.86 -10.49 7.89
N TYR A 135 18.15 -10.28 8.16
CA TYR A 135 19.23 -10.45 7.21
C TYR A 135 20.05 -11.67 7.61
N ALA A 136 20.30 -12.61 6.70
CA ALA A 136 21.01 -13.84 7.03
C ALA A 136 21.94 -14.33 5.91
N GLY A 137 22.90 -15.18 6.27
CA GLY A 137 23.89 -15.73 5.36
C GLY A 137 25.12 -14.83 5.15
N PRO A 138 26.16 -15.36 4.49
CA PRO A 138 27.33 -14.56 4.11
C PRO A 138 26.87 -13.38 3.25
N ASP A 139 27.37 -12.18 3.54
CA ASP A 139 27.00 -10.92 2.86
C ASP A 139 25.50 -10.54 2.89
N GLN A 140 24.71 -11.12 3.79
CA GLN A 140 23.29 -10.76 3.98
C GLN A 140 22.44 -10.91 2.70
N GLU A 141 22.68 -11.98 1.94
CA GLU A 141 21.93 -12.29 0.72
C GLU A 141 20.45 -12.61 1.00
N ILE A 142 20.16 -13.26 2.13
CA ILE A 142 18.81 -13.64 2.52
C ILE A 142 18.18 -12.48 3.29
N ARG A 143 17.04 -12.00 2.81
CA ARG A 143 16.33 -10.84 3.36
C ARG A 143 14.85 -11.16 3.52
N PHE A 144 14.38 -11.17 4.76
CA PHE A 144 12.96 -11.29 5.08
C PHE A 144 12.49 -10.02 5.78
N VAL A 145 11.28 -9.60 5.43
CA VAL A 145 10.61 -8.49 6.09
C VAL A 145 9.22 -8.95 6.48
N LEU A 146 8.89 -8.82 7.75
CA LEU A 146 7.59 -9.14 8.32
C LEU A 146 7.07 -7.92 9.09
N VAL A 147 5.75 -7.77 9.14
CA VAL A 147 5.09 -6.83 10.05
C VAL A 147 4.46 -7.62 11.19
N ILE A 148 4.81 -7.25 12.43
CA ILE A 148 4.24 -7.83 13.65
C ILE A 148 3.39 -6.77 14.34
N ASP A 149 2.16 -7.15 14.67
CA ASP A 149 1.18 -6.28 15.28
C ASP A 149 0.96 -6.68 16.74
N HIS A 150 1.07 -5.69 17.60
CA HIS A 150 0.88 -5.78 19.03
C HIS A 150 -0.38 -5.00 19.40
N GLN A 151 -1.34 -5.67 20.03
CA GLN A 151 -2.65 -5.07 20.33
C GLN A 151 -3.09 -5.39 21.75
N HIS A 152 -3.54 -4.40 22.50
CA HIS A 152 -4.16 -4.59 23.81
C HIS A 152 -5.19 -3.51 24.14
N LEU A 153 -6.02 -3.75 25.16
CA LEU A 153 -7.09 -2.84 25.57
C LEU A 153 -6.69 -2.03 26.81
N HIS A 154 -6.86 -0.72 26.75
CA HIS A 154 -6.85 0.16 27.93
C HIS A 154 -8.28 0.37 28.41
N MET A 155 -8.60 -0.05 29.63
CA MET A 155 -9.86 0.33 30.27
C MET A 155 -9.84 1.82 30.61
N ILE A 156 -10.95 2.50 30.36
CA ILE A 156 -11.14 3.89 30.77
C ILE A 156 -11.99 3.89 32.04
N SER A 157 -11.43 4.39 33.14
CA SER A 157 -12.24 4.81 34.27
C SER A 157 -13.01 6.07 33.89
N GLU A 158 -14.27 6.20 34.32
CA GLU A 158 -14.94 7.50 34.24
C GLU A 158 -14.13 8.54 35.03
N PRO A 159 -13.94 9.77 34.53
CA PRO A 159 -13.47 10.84 35.40
C PRO A 159 -14.48 10.95 36.54
N ALA A 160 -14.00 10.97 37.78
CA ALA A 160 -14.86 11.12 38.94
C ALA A 160 -15.80 12.31 38.70
N GLN A 161 -17.10 12.06 38.68
CA GLN A 161 -18.10 13.13 38.63
C GLN A 161 -18.00 13.92 39.94
N GLY A 162 -17.15 14.96 39.94
CA GLY A 162 -16.84 15.75 41.13
C GLY A 162 -16.17 17.12 40.87
N GLU A 163 -15.65 17.39 39.67
CA GLU A 163 -14.98 18.68 39.35
C GLU A 163 -15.79 19.55 38.38
N ALA A 164 -17.11 19.64 38.57
CA ALA A 164 -17.97 20.56 37.82
C ALA A 164 -18.63 21.63 38.71
N LEU A 165 -18.02 21.98 39.85
CA LEU A 165 -18.62 22.89 40.84
C LEU A 165 -17.62 23.87 41.51
N ALA A 166 -16.50 24.22 40.85
CA ALA A 166 -15.51 25.15 41.41
C ALA A 166 -15.43 26.55 40.76
N ASP A 167 -16.13 26.81 39.63
CA ASP A 167 -15.94 28.06 38.87
C ASP A 167 -17.17 28.99 38.87
N SER A 168 -17.97 29.02 39.94
CA SER A 168 -19.11 29.96 40.02
C SER A 168 -19.22 30.82 41.27
N ASN A 169 -18.19 30.89 42.14
CA ASN A 169 -18.14 31.92 43.20
C ASN A 169 -16.72 32.10 43.77
N SER A 170 -15.95 33.03 43.20
CA SER A 170 -15.08 33.97 43.93
C SER A 170 -14.49 35.01 42.99
#